data_AF-A0A1Q5PNE2-F1
#
_entry.id   AF-A0A1Q5PNE2-F1
#
_cell.length_a   1.000
_cell.length_b   1.000
_cell.length_c   1.000
_cell.angle_alpha   90.00
_cell.angle_beta   90.00
_cell.angle_gamma   90.00
#
_symmetry.space_group_name_H-M   'P 1'
#
loop_
_entity.id
_entity.type
_entity.pdbx_description
1 polymer ?
#
loop_
_entity_poly.entity_id
_entity_poly.type
_entity_poly.pdbx_seq_one_letter_code
_entity_poly.pdbx_strand_id
1 'polypeptide(L)'
;MALRLETPRLILQTPKEADIPAIVAGIDEEVLMWTSVPSPYTEEAASWFVNTHVPEVQTTGGQVLGIYVKDGVLGEEIDSKYLLGTVEFRQKSNFEGGIGCWLAPEARHHGIMTEALRALLTWAFSNTDIDRVEYHAAAENWDSRRVAWACGFRHEGISRKALPASPERIARGGDPVIDRVTLSILKGDPMEAKTPWYGPLPGQPKGPVLADSNRPDDLVRQFHDTYECPILLSPTLETDRLGMRMDLILEEACELVGAVYGPQARAHLESAWQEAKGMDEAERDVVETADALADLVYVIYGMALETGIDLPAVLSQVQASNLSKLDADGTVIKREDGKVLKGPNFFRPQVAKVLGISRD
;
A
#
# COMPACT_ATOMS: atom_id res chain seq x y z
N MET A 1 26.35 -15.21 23.37
CA MET A 1 26.97 -14.23 22.44
C MET A 1 25.87 -13.36 21.87
N ALA A 2 26.11 -12.06 21.70
CA ALA A 2 25.14 -11.18 21.04
C ALA A 2 24.92 -11.64 19.59
N LEU A 3 23.68 -11.58 19.11
CA LEU A 3 23.33 -11.98 17.75
C LEU A 3 24.05 -11.06 16.74
N ARG A 4 24.65 -11.69 15.73
CA ARG A 4 25.23 -10.98 14.58
C ARG A 4 24.83 -11.71 13.31
N LEU A 5 24.15 -11.00 12.40
CA LEU A 5 23.76 -11.50 11.10
C LEU A 5 24.59 -10.80 10.03
N GLU A 6 24.98 -11.54 9.01
CA GLU A 6 25.63 -11.00 7.82
C GLU A 6 24.80 -11.28 6.59
N THR A 7 24.70 -10.29 5.74
CA THR A 7 24.07 -10.37 4.42
C THR A 7 25.12 -10.03 3.36
N PRO A 8 24.79 -10.06 2.06
CA PRO A 8 25.74 -9.64 1.01
C PRO A 8 26.31 -8.24 1.25
N ARG A 9 25.48 -7.27 1.69
CA ARG A 9 25.89 -5.87 1.84
C ARG A 9 25.96 -5.37 3.29
N LEU A 10 25.32 -6.07 4.23
CA LEU A 10 25.08 -5.54 5.57
C LEU A 10 25.70 -6.42 6.67
N ILE A 11 26.00 -5.77 7.78
CA ILE A 11 26.23 -6.39 9.08
C ILE A 11 25.10 -5.91 9.99
N LEU A 12 24.38 -6.84 10.61
CA LEU A 12 23.33 -6.56 11.59
C LEU A 12 23.79 -7.04 12.96
N GLN A 13 23.84 -6.15 13.93
CA GLN A 13 24.29 -6.47 15.29
C GLN A 13 23.67 -5.52 16.31
N THR A 14 23.64 -5.91 17.58
CA THR A 14 23.12 -5.06 18.66
C THR A 14 23.80 -3.68 18.66
N PRO A 15 23.03 -2.56 18.64
CA PRO A 15 23.56 -1.21 18.79
C PRO A 15 24.33 -1.05 20.10
N LYS A 16 25.32 -0.16 20.12
CA LYS A 16 26.21 0.12 21.25
C LYS A 16 26.19 1.60 21.57
N GLU A 17 26.73 1.98 22.74
CA GLU A 17 26.82 3.39 23.14
C GLU A 17 27.58 4.26 22.12
N ALA A 18 28.58 3.69 21.46
CA ALA A 18 29.33 4.39 20.40
C ALA A 18 28.46 4.76 19.18
N ASP A 19 27.28 4.15 19.01
CA ASP A 19 26.35 4.44 17.93
C ASP A 19 25.37 5.58 18.27
N ILE A 20 25.31 6.02 19.54
CA ILE A 20 24.39 7.08 19.99
C ILE A 20 24.47 8.34 19.10
N PRO A 21 25.64 8.89 18.75
CA PRO A 21 25.72 10.06 17.87
C PRO A 21 25.12 9.81 16.48
N ALA A 22 25.33 8.62 15.91
CA ALA A 22 24.79 8.25 14.61
C ALA A 22 23.27 8.04 14.67
N ILE A 23 22.76 7.45 15.76
CA ILE A 23 21.33 7.32 16.01
C ILE A 23 20.68 8.70 16.05
N VAL A 24 21.20 9.63 16.85
CA VAL A 24 20.66 11.00 16.95
C VAL A 24 20.67 11.70 15.59
N ALA A 25 21.77 11.60 14.83
CA ALA A 25 21.89 12.24 13.52
C ALA A 25 20.94 11.63 12.47
N GLY A 26 20.62 10.34 12.57
CA GLY A 26 19.75 9.64 11.62
C GLY A 26 18.25 9.83 11.82
N ILE A 27 17.81 10.40 12.95
CA ILE A 27 16.39 10.70 13.21
C ILE A 27 16.04 12.06 12.59
N ASP A 28 15.51 12.03 11.38
CA ASP A 28 15.03 13.21 10.65
C ASP A 28 13.51 13.42 10.82
N GLU A 29 12.99 14.43 10.12
CA GLU A 29 11.56 14.76 10.10
C GLU A 29 10.68 13.59 9.66
N GLU A 30 11.11 12.78 8.70
CA GLU A 30 10.32 11.64 8.22
C GLU A 30 10.26 10.52 9.28
N VAL A 31 11.35 10.24 9.99
CA VAL A 31 11.32 9.29 11.12
C VAL A 31 10.44 9.82 12.25
N LEU A 32 10.56 11.10 12.60
CA LEU A 32 9.71 11.75 13.60
C LEU A 32 8.24 11.71 13.20
N MET A 33 7.93 11.84 11.91
CA MET A 33 6.57 11.83 11.40
C MET A 33 5.88 10.47 11.56
N TRP A 34 6.62 9.37 11.42
CA TRP A 34 6.02 8.04 11.29
C TRP A 34 6.30 7.06 12.42
N THR A 35 7.13 7.41 13.39
CA THR A 35 7.52 6.53 14.49
C THR A 35 7.12 7.10 15.84
N SER A 36 7.18 6.27 16.89
CA SER A 36 6.86 6.67 18.26
C SER A 36 8.04 7.30 19.00
N VAL A 37 9.13 7.63 18.30
CA VAL A 37 10.28 8.26 18.94
C VAL A 37 9.90 9.67 19.45
N PRO A 38 10.52 10.15 20.53
CA PRO A 38 10.28 11.50 21.04
C PRO A 38 10.53 12.58 19.98
N SER A 39 9.74 13.65 20.02
CA SER A 39 10.02 14.90 19.29
C SER A 39 10.10 16.07 20.28
N PRO A 40 11.23 16.81 20.35
CA PRO A 40 12.47 16.59 19.60
C PRO A 40 13.19 15.30 20.06
N TYR A 41 13.94 14.68 19.15
CA TYR A 41 14.76 13.51 19.50
C TYR A 41 16.12 13.95 20.08
N THR A 42 16.53 13.36 21.20
CA THR A 42 17.69 13.81 21.98
C THR A 42 18.71 12.70 22.21
N GLU A 43 19.93 13.08 22.59
CA GLU A 43 20.98 12.13 23.01
C GLU A 43 20.54 11.30 24.22
N GLU A 44 19.78 11.89 25.16
CA GLU A 44 19.19 11.16 26.29
C GLU A 44 18.21 10.08 25.82
N ALA A 45 17.35 10.39 24.84
CA ALA A 45 16.43 9.41 24.26
C ALA A 45 17.17 8.29 23.51
N ALA A 46 18.24 8.61 22.78
CA ALA A 46 19.10 7.62 22.12
C ALA A 46 19.85 6.74 23.12
N SER A 47 20.37 7.33 24.20
CA SER A 47 21.00 6.60 25.30
C SER A 47 20.01 5.66 25.99
N TRP A 48 18.80 6.13 26.28
CA TRP A 48 17.73 5.28 26.82
C TRP A 48 17.38 4.13 25.87
N PHE A 49 17.28 4.40 24.55
CA PHE A 49 17.02 3.37 23.55
C PHE A 49 18.09 2.27 23.56
N VAL A 50 19.38 2.64 23.50
CA VAL A 50 20.49 1.68 23.48
C VAL A 50 20.62 0.93 24.81
N ASN A 51 20.51 1.62 25.94
CA ASN A 51 20.85 1.07 27.24
C ASN A 51 19.65 0.46 27.99
N THR A 52 18.42 0.74 27.57
CA THR A 52 17.19 0.25 28.24
C THR A 52 16.29 -0.53 27.29
N HIS A 53 15.83 0.09 26.20
CA HIS A 53 14.87 -0.55 25.27
C HIS A 53 15.47 -1.78 24.57
N VAL A 54 16.69 -1.68 24.04
CA VAL A 54 17.37 -2.79 23.35
C VAL A 54 17.51 -4.04 24.27
N PRO A 55 18.04 -3.93 25.51
CA PRO A 55 18.04 -5.05 26.45
C PRO A 55 16.64 -5.57 26.79
N GLU A 56 15.65 -4.70 27.01
CA GLU A 56 14.28 -5.12 27.34
C GLU A 56 13.66 -6.01 26.25
N VAL A 57 13.76 -5.58 24.99
CA VAL A 57 13.31 -6.38 23.83
C VAL A 57 14.04 -7.72 23.77
N GLN A 58 15.35 -7.75 24.04
CA GLN A 58 16.12 -9.00 24.02
C GLN A 58 15.75 -9.97 25.15
N THR A 59 15.45 -9.45 26.34
CA THR A 59 15.02 -10.29 27.48
C THR A 59 13.65 -10.93 27.29
N THR A 60 12.82 -10.36 26.40
CA THR A 60 11.49 -10.88 26.05
C THR A 60 11.50 -11.74 24.77
N GLY A 61 12.68 -12.15 24.29
CA GLY A 61 12.83 -13.03 23.12
C GLY A 61 12.91 -12.28 21.78
N GLY A 62 12.79 -10.95 21.79
CA GLY A 62 12.97 -10.10 20.62
C GLY A 62 14.44 -9.86 20.26
N GLN A 63 14.67 -9.08 19.20
CA GLN A 63 15.99 -8.60 18.79
C GLN A 63 15.88 -7.17 18.26
N VAL A 64 16.82 -6.32 18.63
CA VAL A 64 17.04 -5.01 18.00
C VAL A 64 18.44 -5.00 17.41
N LEU A 65 18.53 -4.88 16.09
CA LEU A 65 19.80 -4.90 15.36
C LEU A 65 20.02 -3.56 14.66
N GLY A 66 21.16 -2.94 14.93
CA GLY A 66 21.70 -1.84 14.15
C GLY A 66 22.15 -2.31 12.78
N ILE A 67 21.93 -1.47 11.77
CA ILE A 67 22.24 -1.77 10.37
C ILE A 67 23.52 -1.04 9.99
N TYR A 68 24.54 -1.79 9.60
CA TYR A 68 25.84 -1.28 9.13
C TYR A 68 26.08 -1.78 7.70
N VAL A 69 26.62 -0.93 6.85
CA VAL A 69 27.02 -1.30 5.48
C VAL A 69 28.45 -1.81 5.50
N LYS A 70 28.74 -2.86 4.73
CA LYS A 70 30.09 -3.37 4.55
C LYS A 70 30.94 -2.39 3.72
N ASP A 71 32.19 -2.22 4.08
CA ASP A 71 33.14 -1.32 3.40
C ASP A 71 33.15 -1.55 1.88
N GLY A 72 33.00 -0.46 1.11
CA GLY A 72 33.14 -0.47 -0.36
C GLY A 72 31.95 -1.04 -1.14
N VAL A 73 30.82 -1.33 -0.49
CA VAL A 73 29.69 -2.01 -1.15
C VAL A 73 28.63 -1.06 -1.73
N LEU A 74 28.48 0.16 -1.20
CA LEU A 74 27.47 1.15 -1.65
C LEU A 74 28.07 2.51 -2.07
N GLY A 75 29.35 2.54 -2.45
CA GLY A 75 30.05 3.77 -2.86
C GLY A 75 30.53 4.62 -1.67
N GLU A 76 31.12 5.78 -1.96
CA GLU A 76 31.67 6.71 -0.94
C GLU A 76 30.59 7.57 -0.26
N GLU A 77 29.34 7.54 -0.75
CA GLU A 77 28.23 8.35 -0.24
C GLU A 77 27.64 7.84 1.08
N ILE A 78 27.85 6.56 1.40
CA ILE A 78 27.36 5.93 2.64
C ILE A 78 28.58 5.54 3.48
N ASP A 79 28.73 6.15 4.66
CA ASP A 79 29.80 5.80 5.59
C ASP A 79 29.48 4.46 6.27
N SER A 80 30.24 3.43 5.90
CA SER A 80 30.15 2.07 6.43
C SER A 80 30.49 1.95 7.92
N LYS A 81 31.09 2.99 8.53
CA LYS A 81 31.52 2.96 9.93
C LYS A 81 30.38 3.25 10.91
N TYR A 82 29.31 3.89 10.46
CA TYR A 82 28.24 4.33 11.33
C TYR A 82 26.98 3.50 11.16
N LEU A 83 26.20 3.43 12.24
CA LEU A 83 24.87 2.84 12.22
C LEU A 83 23.95 3.71 11.36
N LEU A 84 23.27 3.08 10.40
CA LEU A 84 22.37 3.76 9.44
C LEU A 84 20.89 3.61 9.77
N GLY A 85 20.56 2.89 10.84
CA GLY A 85 19.20 2.65 11.29
C GLY A 85 19.11 1.37 12.11
N THR A 86 17.90 0.99 12.49
CA THR A 86 17.66 -0.26 13.21
C THR A 86 16.52 -1.05 12.60
N VAL A 87 16.60 -2.37 12.73
CA VAL A 87 15.52 -3.31 12.47
C VAL A 87 15.28 -4.13 13.74
N GLU A 88 14.01 -4.20 14.14
CA GLU A 88 13.58 -4.76 15.40
C GLU A 88 12.52 -5.84 15.16
N PHE A 89 12.68 -6.95 15.88
CA PHE A 89 11.70 -8.02 16.03
C PHE A 89 11.27 -8.04 17.49
N ARG A 90 9.96 -7.93 17.71
CA ARG A 90 9.33 -8.09 19.03
C ARG A 90 8.53 -9.38 19.04
N GLN A 91 8.78 -10.24 20.02
CA GLN A 91 7.90 -11.37 20.25
C GLN A 91 6.63 -10.86 20.95
N LYS A 92 5.47 -10.97 20.30
CA LYS A 92 4.19 -10.52 20.86
C LYS A 92 3.49 -11.64 21.64
N SER A 93 3.63 -12.87 21.14
CA SER A 93 3.06 -14.07 21.73
C SER A 93 3.93 -15.29 21.38
N ASN A 94 3.46 -16.49 21.71
CA ASN A 94 4.17 -17.73 21.34
C ASN A 94 4.07 -18.06 19.84
N PHE A 95 3.13 -17.46 19.11
CA PHE A 95 2.90 -17.77 17.69
C PHE A 95 3.06 -16.54 16.78
N GLU A 96 3.20 -15.35 17.35
CA GLU A 96 3.23 -14.08 16.61
C GLU A 96 4.36 -13.15 17.08
N GLY A 97 5.04 -12.54 16.11
CA GLY A 97 5.96 -11.44 16.32
C GLY A 97 5.53 -10.15 15.61
N GLY A 98 6.23 -9.06 15.90
CA GLY A 98 6.03 -7.76 15.28
C GLY A 98 7.33 -7.11 14.85
N ILE A 99 7.27 -6.25 13.84
CA ILE A 99 8.42 -5.50 13.34
C ILE A 99 8.41 -4.05 13.80
N GLY A 100 9.60 -3.49 14.03
CA GLY A 100 9.86 -2.05 14.08
C GLY A 100 11.09 -1.75 13.25
N CYS A 101 11.15 -0.62 12.55
CA CYS A 101 12.35 -0.23 11.83
C CYS A 101 12.38 1.26 11.47
N TRP A 102 13.59 1.78 11.26
CA TRP A 102 13.83 3.10 10.69
C TRP A 102 15.19 3.11 9.97
N LEU A 103 15.38 4.06 9.05
CA LEU A 103 16.66 4.31 8.37
C LEU A 103 16.95 5.81 8.34
N ALA A 104 18.23 6.14 8.50
CA ALA A 104 18.80 7.44 8.24
C ALA A 104 18.53 7.88 6.78
N PRO A 105 18.34 9.19 6.52
CA PRO A 105 17.97 9.70 5.19
C PRO A 105 18.85 9.18 4.05
N GLU A 106 20.16 9.20 4.23
CA GLU A 106 21.18 8.79 3.27
C GLU A 106 21.14 7.29 2.92
N ALA A 107 20.53 6.46 3.77
CA ALA A 107 20.43 5.02 3.57
C ALA A 107 19.13 4.58 2.87
N ARG A 108 18.18 5.51 2.65
CA ARG A 108 16.88 5.20 2.05
C ARG A 108 17.01 4.90 0.56
N HIS A 109 16.04 4.16 0.00
CA HIS A 109 15.97 3.84 -1.43
C HIS A 109 17.11 2.98 -2.02
N HIS A 110 18.09 2.55 -1.22
CA HIS A 110 19.14 1.59 -1.63
C HIS A 110 18.78 0.12 -1.38
N GLY A 111 17.55 -0.17 -0.94
CA GLY A 111 17.10 -1.54 -0.60
C GLY A 111 17.72 -2.11 0.69
N ILE A 112 18.35 -1.26 1.51
CA ILE A 112 19.03 -1.65 2.75
C ILE A 112 18.03 -2.25 3.76
N MET A 113 16.91 -1.56 4.02
CA MET A 113 15.92 -2.07 4.99
C MET A 113 15.28 -3.38 4.55
N THR A 114 15.01 -3.56 3.25
CA THR A 114 14.47 -4.81 2.72
C THR A 114 15.43 -5.98 2.95
N GLU A 115 16.73 -5.78 2.71
CA GLU A 115 17.74 -6.80 2.98
C GLU A 115 17.88 -7.09 4.48
N ALA A 116 17.91 -6.06 5.32
CA ALA A 116 17.99 -6.19 6.77
C ALA A 116 16.77 -6.94 7.34
N LEU A 117 15.57 -6.57 6.92
CA LEU A 117 14.32 -7.18 7.36
C LEU A 117 14.21 -8.65 6.94
N ARG A 118 14.60 -9.01 5.71
CA ARG A 118 14.65 -10.42 5.28
C ARG A 118 15.58 -11.26 6.13
N ALA A 119 16.76 -10.74 6.47
CA ALA A 119 17.71 -11.43 7.34
C ALA A 119 17.14 -11.61 8.76
N LEU A 120 16.51 -10.58 9.32
CA LEU A 120 15.87 -10.66 10.63
C LEU A 120 14.68 -11.64 10.65
N LEU A 121 13.84 -11.64 9.62
CA LEU A 121 12.73 -12.61 9.48
C LEU A 121 13.24 -14.04 9.38
N THR A 122 14.29 -14.25 8.59
CA THR A 122 14.95 -15.57 8.47
C THR A 122 15.42 -16.05 9.83
N TRP A 123 16.07 -15.17 10.60
CA TRP A 123 16.46 -15.47 11.97
C TRP A 123 15.22 -15.78 12.85
N ALA A 124 14.19 -14.92 12.84
CA ALA A 124 13.02 -15.05 13.70
C ALA A 124 12.29 -16.38 13.47
N PHE A 125 11.98 -16.73 12.22
CA PHE A 125 11.29 -18.00 11.90
C PHE A 125 12.13 -19.25 12.16
N SER A 126 13.46 -19.12 12.16
CA SER A 126 14.38 -20.25 12.40
C SER A 126 14.72 -20.45 13.87
N ASN A 127 14.58 -19.42 14.70
CA ASN A 127 15.05 -19.41 16.10
C ASN A 127 13.91 -19.20 17.11
N THR A 128 12.68 -19.06 16.65
CA THR A 128 11.49 -18.95 17.50
C THR A 128 10.40 -19.87 16.99
N ASP A 129 9.41 -20.14 17.84
CA ASP A 129 8.25 -20.97 17.52
C ASP A 129 7.11 -20.19 16.84
N ILE A 130 7.35 -18.93 16.44
CA ILE A 130 6.34 -18.13 15.78
C ILE A 130 6.02 -18.70 14.39
N ASP A 131 4.75 -18.65 14.02
CA ASP A 131 4.27 -18.97 12.68
C ASP A 131 3.94 -17.72 11.87
N ARG A 132 3.94 -16.55 12.52
CA ARG A 132 3.45 -15.30 11.94
C ARG A 132 4.26 -14.11 12.42
N VAL A 133 4.52 -13.17 11.50
CA VAL A 133 5.05 -11.86 11.83
C VAL A 133 4.14 -10.77 11.26
N GLU A 134 3.75 -9.83 12.11
CA GLU A 134 2.97 -8.66 11.74
C GLU A 134 3.83 -7.42 11.53
N TYR A 135 3.40 -6.59 10.58
CA TYR A 135 3.97 -5.29 10.29
C TYR A 135 2.84 -4.26 10.32
N HIS A 136 2.99 -3.24 11.17
CA HIS A 136 2.06 -2.13 11.25
C HIS A 136 2.69 -0.87 10.65
N ALA A 137 1.93 -0.18 9.81
CA ALA A 137 2.31 1.12 9.28
C ALA A 137 1.12 2.07 9.31
N ALA A 138 1.41 3.38 9.40
CA ALA A 138 0.41 4.38 9.06
C ALA A 138 -0.03 4.19 7.61
N ALA A 139 -1.32 4.39 7.32
CA ALA A 139 -1.83 4.25 5.96
C ALA A 139 -1.05 5.12 4.95
N GLU A 140 -0.70 6.34 5.33
CA GLU A 140 0.03 7.30 4.51
C GLU A 140 1.54 7.01 4.37
N ASN A 141 2.10 6.11 5.19
CA ASN A 141 3.53 5.78 5.17
C ASN A 141 3.85 4.73 4.09
N TRP A 142 3.85 5.20 2.84
CA TRP A 142 4.08 4.38 1.66
C TRP A 142 5.45 3.72 1.61
N ASP A 143 6.49 4.40 2.07
CA ASP A 143 7.86 3.88 2.03
C ASP A 143 8.02 2.68 2.96
N SER A 144 7.46 2.75 4.17
CA SER A 144 7.42 1.62 5.12
C SER A 144 6.57 0.45 4.59
N ARG A 145 5.41 0.73 4.00
CA ARG A 145 4.56 -0.28 3.36
C ARG A 145 5.27 -0.96 2.18
N ARG A 146 6.09 -0.22 1.44
CA ARG A 146 6.86 -0.74 0.31
C ARG A 146 7.95 -1.71 0.76
N VAL A 147 8.59 -1.44 1.90
CA VAL A 147 9.53 -2.39 2.52
C VAL A 147 8.82 -3.70 2.86
N ALA A 148 7.67 -3.63 3.55
CA ALA A 148 6.89 -4.82 3.90
C ALA A 148 6.45 -5.62 2.66
N TRP A 149 5.89 -4.94 1.66
CA TRP A 149 5.51 -5.55 0.37
C TRP A 149 6.70 -6.24 -0.32
N ALA A 150 7.86 -5.57 -0.40
CA ALA A 150 9.06 -6.12 -1.01
C ALA A 150 9.58 -7.36 -0.26
N CYS A 151 9.35 -7.44 1.05
CA CYS A 151 9.67 -8.60 1.89
C CYS A 151 8.61 -9.72 1.83
N GLY A 152 7.56 -9.58 1.01
CA GLY A 152 6.53 -10.61 0.82
C GLY A 152 5.39 -10.56 1.83
N PHE A 153 5.29 -9.51 2.65
CA PHE A 153 4.13 -9.33 3.51
C PHE A 153 2.86 -9.12 2.69
N ARG A 154 1.78 -9.77 3.10
CA ARG A 154 0.43 -9.62 2.55
C ARG A 154 -0.33 -8.55 3.31
N HIS A 155 -1.06 -7.72 2.57
CA HIS A 155 -1.99 -6.76 3.15
C HIS A 155 -3.22 -7.50 3.69
N GLU A 156 -3.60 -7.25 4.95
CA GLU A 156 -4.77 -7.88 5.57
C GLU A 156 -5.90 -6.90 5.85
N GLY A 157 -5.63 -5.59 5.83
CA GLY A 157 -6.66 -4.57 5.96
C GLY A 157 -6.19 -3.28 6.61
N ILE A 158 -7.14 -2.36 6.72
CA ILE A 158 -6.98 -1.05 7.35
C ILE A 158 -7.93 -0.93 8.53
N SER A 159 -7.38 -0.77 9.73
CA SER A 159 -8.13 -0.46 10.93
C SER A 159 -8.21 1.06 11.12
N ARG A 160 -9.43 1.61 11.06
CA ARG A 160 -9.67 3.06 11.21
C ARG A 160 -9.30 3.55 12.61
N LYS A 161 -8.55 4.65 12.70
CA LYS A 161 -8.13 5.29 13.98
C LYS A 161 -7.54 4.31 15.01
N ALA A 162 -6.71 3.36 14.54
CA ALA A 162 -6.18 2.28 15.35
C ALA A 162 -4.66 2.37 15.59
N LEU A 163 -3.96 3.33 15.00
CA LEU A 163 -2.54 3.57 15.24
C LEU A 163 -2.37 4.92 15.98
N PRO A 164 -1.73 4.95 17.16
CA PRO A 164 -1.33 6.21 17.77
C PRO A 164 -0.42 7.00 16.80
N ALA A 165 -0.73 8.27 16.60
CA ALA A 165 0.09 9.16 15.80
C ALA A 165 1.42 9.47 16.50
N SER A 166 2.44 9.85 15.73
CA SER A 166 3.72 10.28 16.32
C SER A 166 3.56 11.59 17.11
N PRO A 167 4.42 11.85 18.10
CA PRO A 167 4.44 13.13 18.80
C PRO A 167 4.57 14.32 17.83
N GLU A 168 5.38 14.17 16.77
CA GLU A 168 5.57 15.19 15.74
C GLU A 168 4.28 15.50 14.97
N ARG A 169 3.51 14.47 14.60
CA ARG A 169 2.21 14.65 13.94
C ARG A 169 1.26 15.49 14.78
N ILE A 170 1.18 15.14 16.05
CA ILE A 170 0.27 15.76 17.01
C ILE A 170 0.67 17.22 17.22
N ALA A 171 1.98 17.49 17.36
CA ALA A 171 2.50 18.85 17.51
C ALA A 171 2.16 19.75 16.30
N ARG A 172 2.02 19.16 15.11
CA ARG A 172 1.59 19.84 13.88
C ARG A 172 0.06 19.95 13.71
N GLY A 173 -0.71 19.59 14.73
CA GLY A 173 -2.18 19.64 14.72
C GLY A 173 -2.86 18.48 14.01
N GLY A 174 -2.14 17.38 13.73
CA GLY A 174 -2.73 16.18 13.16
C GLY A 174 -3.54 15.37 14.18
N ASP A 175 -4.42 14.50 13.67
CA ASP A 175 -5.22 13.58 14.50
C ASP A 175 -4.31 12.71 15.39
N PRO A 176 -4.63 12.53 16.69
CA PRO A 176 -3.82 11.75 17.63
C PRO A 176 -3.88 10.23 17.38
N VAL A 177 -4.84 9.79 16.58
CA VAL A 177 -5.02 8.41 16.14
C VAL A 177 -5.29 8.40 14.65
N ILE A 178 -4.52 7.59 13.92
CA ILE A 178 -4.58 7.47 12.47
C ILE A 178 -4.87 6.02 12.06
N ASP A 179 -5.14 5.82 10.79
CA ASP A 179 -5.45 4.52 10.24
C ASP A 179 -4.23 3.60 10.22
N ARG A 180 -4.42 2.37 10.73
CA ARG A 180 -3.39 1.34 10.79
C ARG A 180 -3.54 0.39 9.62
N VAL A 181 -2.53 0.30 8.77
CA VAL A 181 -2.39 -0.80 7.83
C VAL A 181 -1.75 -1.98 8.57
N THR A 182 -2.39 -3.14 8.48
CA THR A 182 -1.83 -4.40 8.96
C THR A 182 -1.38 -5.24 7.77
N LEU A 183 -0.10 -5.61 7.78
CA LEU A 183 0.45 -6.60 6.87
C LEU A 183 1.03 -7.77 7.66
N SER A 184 1.05 -8.96 7.06
CA SER A 184 1.59 -10.15 7.71
C SER A 184 2.41 -11.01 6.75
N ILE A 185 3.32 -11.80 7.31
CA ILE A 185 4.01 -12.87 6.61
C ILE A 185 3.99 -14.12 7.49
N LEU A 186 3.77 -15.28 6.89
CA LEU A 186 3.75 -16.56 7.59
C LEU A 186 5.08 -17.30 7.44
N LYS A 187 5.36 -18.19 8.39
CA LYS A 187 6.47 -19.13 8.30
C LYS A 187 6.31 -19.99 7.04
N GLY A 188 7.33 -19.97 6.17
CA GLY A 188 7.33 -20.69 4.90
C GLY A 188 6.81 -19.88 3.70
N ASP A 189 6.27 -18.68 3.90
CA ASP A 189 6.06 -17.76 2.77
C ASP A 189 7.41 -17.32 2.17
N PRO A 190 7.55 -17.25 0.83
CA PRO A 190 8.72 -16.66 0.20
C PRO A 190 8.78 -15.17 0.52
N MET A 191 9.97 -14.69 0.86
CA MET A 191 10.21 -13.30 1.29
C MET A 191 10.42 -12.35 0.10
N GLU A 192 9.55 -12.45 -0.89
CA GLU A 192 9.55 -11.63 -2.12
C GLU A 192 8.14 -11.15 -2.45
N ALA A 193 8.05 -10.05 -3.19
CA ALA A 193 6.77 -9.47 -3.57
C ALA A 193 5.95 -10.46 -4.41
N LYS A 194 4.80 -10.88 -3.89
CA LYS A 194 3.86 -11.80 -4.59
C LYS A 194 2.81 -11.09 -5.43
N THR A 195 2.48 -9.86 -5.07
CA THR A 195 1.46 -9.05 -5.76
C THR A 195 2.11 -7.83 -6.39
N PRO A 196 1.52 -7.24 -7.44
CA PRO A 196 1.93 -5.95 -7.93
C PRO A 196 1.91 -4.89 -6.82
N TRP A 197 2.85 -3.93 -6.89
CA TRP A 197 2.88 -2.82 -5.93
C TRP A 197 1.63 -1.97 -6.08
N TYR A 198 0.95 -1.72 -4.95
CA TYR A 198 -0.35 -1.06 -4.88
C TYR A 198 -0.28 0.34 -4.24
N GLY A 199 0.91 0.89 -4.08
CA GLY A 199 1.14 2.27 -3.64
C GLY A 199 1.61 3.19 -4.77
N PRO A 200 1.93 4.46 -4.46
CA PRO A 200 2.41 5.42 -5.45
C PRO A 200 3.71 4.92 -6.08
N LEU A 201 3.90 5.20 -7.37
CA LEU A 201 5.14 4.92 -8.07
C LEU A 201 6.22 5.94 -7.67
N PRO A 202 7.52 5.58 -7.79
CA PRO A 202 8.61 6.52 -7.55
C PRO A 202 8.43 7.82 -8.34
N GLY A 203 8.55 8.97 -7.68
CA GLY A 203 8.40 10.28 -8.30
C GLY A 203 6.97 10.72 -8.59
N GLN A 204 5.95 9.93 -8.23
CA GLN A 204 4.56 10.36 -8.23
C GLN A 204 4.17 10.97 -6.87
N PRO A 205 3.22 11.91 -6.83
CA PRO A 205 2.72 12.44 -5.57
C PRO A 205 2.22 11.30 -4.69
N LYS A 206 2.49 11.41 -3.38
CA LYS A 206 1.93 10.53 -2.36
C LYS A 206 0.42 10.81 -2.28
N GLY A 207 -0.34 10.27 -3.24
CA GLY A 207 -1.79 10.40 -3.32
C GLY A 207 -2.50 9.66 -2.19
N PRO A 208 -3.84 9.78 -2.11
CA PRO A 208 -4.63 9.12 -1.08
C PRO A 208 -4.39 7.60 -1.10
N VAL A 209 -4.46 7.00 0.08
CA VAL A 209 -4.28 5.56 0.27
C VAL A 209 -5.29 4.79 -0.54
N LEU A 210 -4.85 3.98 -1.52
CA LEU A 210 -5.76 3.11 -2.27
C LEU A 210 -6.49 2.19 -1.31
N ALA A 211 -7.81 2.11 -1.49
CA ALA A 211 -8.64 1.08 -0.88
C ALA A 211 -8.18 -0.32 -1.30
N ASP A 212 -8.59 -1.35 -0.55
CA ASP A 212 -8.17 -2.72 -0.81
C ASP A 212 -8.69 -3.19 -2.17
N SER A 213 -7.77 -3.53 -3.08
CA SER A 213 -8.15 -3.96 -4.43
C SER A 213 -8.75 -5.36 -4.49
N ASN A 214 -8.65 -6.14 -3.41
CA ASN A 214 -9.41 -7.38 -3.24
C ASN A 214 -10.86 -7.13 -2.82
N ARG A 215 -11.22 -5.88 -2.53
CA ARG A 215 -12.57 -5.41 -2.23
C ARG A 215 -12.96 -4.30 -3.21
N PRO A 216 -13.42 -4.66 -4.43
CA PRO A 216 -13.73 -3.68 -5.48
C PRO A 216 -14.74 -2.64 -5.04
N ASP A 217 -15.64 -3.00 -4.13
CA ASP A 217 -16.59 -2.07 -3.53
C ASP A 217 -15.90 -0.94 -2.77
N ASP A 218 -14.82 -1.24 -2.03
CA ASP A 218 -14.02 -0.23 -1.32
C ASP A 218 -13.34 0.73 -2.32
N LEU A 219 -12.83 0.23 -3.46
CA LEU A 219 -12.26 1.07 -4.52
C LEU A 219 -13.29 2.04 -5.10
N VAL A 220 -14.48 1.52 -5.43
CA VAL A 220 -15.56 2.31 -6.03
C VAL A 220 -16.13 3.31 -5.02
N ARG A 221 -16.27 2.94 -3.73
CA ARG A 221 -16.67 3.86 -2.66
C ARG A 221 -15.66 4.98 -2.47
N GLN A 222 -14.37 4.67 -2.42
CA GLN A 222 -13.33 5.70 -2.38
C GLN A 222 -13.43 6.65 -3.57
N PHE A 223 -13.64 6.13 -4.78
CA PHE A 223 -13.85 6.97 -5.95
C PHE A 223 -15.08 7.88 -5.76
N HIS A 224 -16.20 7.33 -5.29
CA HIS A 224 -17.40 8.11 -5.06
C HIS A 224 -17.20 9.22 -4.03
N ASP A 225 -16.58 8.91 -2.89
CA ASP A 225 -16.28 9.90 -1.85
C ASP A 225 -15.34 10.98 -2.38
N THR A 226 -14.28 10.59 -3.11
CA THR A 226 -13.30 11.52 -3.68
C THR A 226 -13.91 12.46 -4.70
N TYR A 227 -14.78 11.94 -5.58
CA TYR A 227 -15.39 12.71 -6.67
C TYR A 227 -16.78 13.25 -6.35
N GLU A 228 -17.22 13.14 -5.09
CA GLU A 228 -18.53 13.56 -4.61
C GLU A 228 -19.68 12.94 -5.41
N CYS A 229 -19.51 11.68 -5.84
CA CYS A 229 -20.57 10.92 -6.47
C CYS A 229 -21.52 10.37 -5.39
N PRO A 230 -22.83 10.33 -5.65
CA PRO A 230 -23.80 9.90 -4.63
C PRO A 230 -23.60 8.44 -4.22
N ILE A 231 -23.79 8.18 -2.93
CA ILE A 231 -23.92 6.84 -2.34
C ILE A 231 -25.25 6.82 -1.61
N LEU A 232 -26.21 6.07 -2.14
CA LEU A 232 -27.53 5.92 -1.52
C LEU A 232 -27.49 4.80 -0.49
N LEU A 233 -28.22 4.99 0.61
CA LEU A 233 -28.26 4.04 1.73
C LEU A 233 -29.44 3.06 1.66
N SER A 234 -30.32 3.23 0.67
CA SER A 234 -31.49 2.37 0.44
C SER A 234 -31.59 2.00 -1.03
N PRO A 235 -32.00 0.75 -1.36
CA PRO A 235 -32.17 0.33 -2.76
C PRO A 235 -33.21 1.19 -3.47
N THR A 236 -32.83 1.75 -4.61
CA THR A 236 -33.72 2.52 -5.48
C THR A 236 -33.12 2.67 -6.87
N LEU A 237 -33.99 2.77 -7.88
CA LEU A 237 -33.62 3.16 -9.25
C LEU A 237 -34.10 4.60 -9.58
N GLU A 238 -34.78 5.25 -8.64
CA GLU A 238 -35.23 6.65 -8.75
C GLU A 238 -34.06 7.60 -8.56
N THR A 239 -33.28 7.80 -9.63
CA THR A 239 -32.16 8.73 -9.66
C THR A 239 -31.94 9.27 -11.06
N ASP A 240 -31.70 10.58 -11.17
CA ASP A 240 -31.36 11.25 -12.44
C ASP A 240 -30.06 10.71 -13.07
N ARG A 241 -29.28 9.91 -12.34
CA ARG A 241 -28.03 9.29 -12.80
C ARG A 241 -28.21 7.89 -13.36
N LEU A 242 -29.41 7.29 -13.34
CA LEU A 242 -29.62 5.91 -13.75
C LEU A 242 -29.20 5.68 -15.21
N GLY A 243 -29.65 6.56 -16.12
CA GLY A 243 -29.29 6.47 -17.53
C GLY A 243 -27.77 6.52 -17.76
N MET A 244 -27.06 7.39 -17.04
CA MET A 244 -25.60 7.47 -17.10
C MET A 244 -24.93 6.21 -16.54
N ARG A 245 -25.47 5.57 -15.49
CA ARG A 245 -24.94 4.29 -15.00
C ARG A 245 -25.09 3.18 -16.02
N MET A 246 -26.22 3.11 -16.71
CA MET A 246 -26.44 2.17 -17.80
C MET A 246 -25.48 2.42 -18.97
N ASP A 247 -25.24 3.70 -19.33
CA ASP A 247 -24.27 4.06 -20.38
C ASP A 247 -22.85 3.61 -20.03
N LEU A 248 -22.41 3.76 -18.78
CA LEU A 248 -21.09 3.29 -18.33
C LEU A 248 -20.95 1.77 -18.39
N ILE A 249 -21.97 1.02 -17.94
CA ILE A 249 -21.95 -0.46 -18.01
C ILE A 249 -21.84 -0.92 -19.47
N LEU A 250 -22.62 -0.29 -20.35
CA LEU A 250 -22.58 -0.61 -21.77
C LEU A 250 -21.20 -0.31 -22.37
N GLU A 251 -20.65 0.88 -22.10
CA GLU A 251 -19.38 1.30 -22.68
C GLU A 251 -18.32 0.23 -22.44
N GLU A 252 -18.18 -0.23 -21.19
CA GLU A 252 -17.23 -1.27 -20.81
C GLU A 252 -17.56 -2.65 -21.44
N ALA A 253 -18.84 -3.01 -21.55
CA ALA A 253 -19.26 -4.25 -22.23
C ALA A 253 -18.91 -4.22 -23.74
N CYS A 254 -19.12 -3.09 -24.41
CA CYS A 254 -18.75 -2.88 -25.80
C CYS A 254 -17.22 -2.88 -25.99
N GLU A 255 -16.48 -2.28 -25.05
CA GLU A 255 -15.01 -2.33 -25.02
C GLU A 255 -14.51 -3.78 -24.92
N LEU A 256 -15.08 -4.58 -24.01
CA LEU A 256 -14.75 -5.99 -23.83
C LEU A 256 -15.03 -6.80 -25.09
N VAL A 257 -16.21 -6.64 -25.69
CA VAL A 257 -16.56 -7.30 -26.97
C VAL A 257 -15.61 -6.89 -28.08
N GLY A 258 -15.24 -5.60 -28.15
CA GLY A 258 -14.24 -5.11 -29.10
C GLY A 258 -12.86 -5.72 -28.90
N ALA A 259 -12.44 -5.89 -27.66
CA ALA A 259 -11.15 -6.49 -27.30
C ALA A 259 -11.09 -7.98 -27.65
N VAL A 260 -12.20 -8.71 -27.48
CA VAL A 260 -12.26 -10.18 -27.69
C VAL A 260 -12.61 -10.54 -29.14
N TYR A 261 -13.60 -9.87 -29.73
CA TYR A 261 -14.18 -10.21 -31.05
C TYR A 261 -13.86 -9.19 -32.15
N GLY A 262 -13.28 -8.04 -31.81
CA GLY A 262 -12.83 -7.04 -32.77
C GLY A 262 -13.80 -5.86 -32.98
N PRO A 263 -13.35 -4.83 -33.72
CA PRO A 263 -14.03 -3.53 -33.79
C PRO A 263 -15.40 -3.57 -34.46
N GLN A 264 -15.63 -4.49 -35.41
CA GLN A 264 -16.95 -4.64 -36.05
C GLN A 264 -18.00 -5.17 -35.08
N ALA A 265 -17.64 -6.13 -34.23
CA ALA A 265 -18.54 -6.68 -33.21
C ALA A 265 -18.89 -5.60 -32.16
N ARG A 266 -17.90 -4.81 -31.75
CA ARG A 266 -18.12 -3.62 -30.89
C ARG A 266 -19.12 -2.65 -31.51
N ALA A 267 -18.88 -2.21 -32.74
CA ALA A 267 -19.75 -1.23 -33.41
C ALA A 267 -21.19 -1.73 -33.58
N HIS A 268 -21.37 -3.03 -33.86
CA HIS A 268 -22.69 -3.64 -33.96
C HIS A 268 -23.43 -3.61 -32.61
N LEU A 269 -22.74 -4.01 -31.52
CA LEU A 269 -23.32 -4.01 -30.19
C LEU A 269 -23.65 -2.59 -29.70
N GLU A 270 -22.78 -1.60 -29.97
CA GLU A 270 -23.02 -0.19 -29.67
C GLU A 270 -24.32 0.30 -30.35
N SER A 271 -24.55 -0.04 -31.62
CA SER A 271 -25.78 0.32 -32.33
C SER A 271 -27.02 -0.34 -31.73
N ALA A 272 -26.97 -1.65 -31.50
CA ALA A 272 -28.09 -2.41 -30.94
C ALA A 272 -28.52 -1.87 -29.57
N TRP A 273 -27.55 -1.43 -28.75
CA TRP A 273 -27.86 -0.81 -27.48
C TRP A 273 -28.55 0.55 -27.61
N GLN A 274 -28.07 1.43 -28.50
CA GLN A 274 -28.70 2.74 -28.67
C GLN A 274 -30.17 2.60 -29.06
N GLU A 275 -30.48 1.60 -29.89
CA GLU A 275 -31.85 1.23 -30.22
C GLU A 275 -32.63 0.76 -28.98
N ALA A 276 -32.07 -0.18 -28.20
CA ALA A 276 -32.70 -0.67 -26.97
C ALA A 276 -32.98 0.43 -25.94
N LYS A 277 -32.05 1.38 -25.76
CA LYS A 277 -32.22 2.55 -24.90
C LYS A 277 -33.39 3.43 -25.35
N GLY A 278 -33.63 3.52 -26.65
CA GLY A 278 -34.79 4.24 -27.21
C GLY A 278 -36.14 3.55 -26.95
N MET A 279 -36.12 2.30 -26.48
CA MET A 279 -37.31 1.50 -26.13
C MET A 279 -37.60 1.49 -24.62
N ASP A 280 -36.98 2.39 -23.85
CA ASP A 280 -37.20 2.48 -22.40
C ASP A 280 -38.67 2.75 -22.05
N GLU A 281 -39.34 1.75 -21.45
CA GLU A 281 -40.74 1.83 -21.01
C GLU A 281 -40.90 2.57 -19.66
N ALA A 282 -39.80 3.06 -19.08
CA ALA A 282 -39.76 3.73 -17.77
C ALA A 282 -40.22 2.86 -16.59
N GLU A 283 -40.34 1.54 -16.77
CA GLU A 283 -40.55 0.59 -15.67
C GLU A 283 -39.21 0.24 -15.02
N ARG A 284 -39.20 0.16 -13.68
CA ARG A 284 -37.99 -0.01 -12.87
C ARG A 284 -38.18 -1.12 -11.86
N ASP A 285 -37.54 -2.26 -12.10
CA ASP A 285 -37.51 -3.38 -11.15
C ASP A 285 -36.21 -3.36 -10.36
N VAL A 286 -36.29 -2.95 -9.10
CA VAL A 286 -35.14 -2.86 -8.19
C VAL A 286 -34.55 -4.25 -7.89
N VAL A 287 -35.40 -5.29 -7.81
CA VAL A 287 -34.98 -6.64 -7.42
C VAL A 287 -34.24 -7.31 -8.58
N GLU A 288 -34.85 -7.34 -9.75
CA GLU A 288 -34.24 -7.93 -10.96
C GLU A 288 -32.97 -7.16 -11.37
N THR A 289 -32.95 -5.84 -11.17
CA THR A 289 -31.72 -5.06 -11.40
C THR A 289 -30.61 -5.44 -10.42
N ALA A 290 -30.92 -5.66 -9.14
CA ALA A 290 -29.93 -6.08 -8.14
C ALA A 290 -29.37 -7.48 -8.44
N ASP A 291 -30.23 -8.41 -8.87
CA ASP A 291 -29.84 -9.76 -9.29
C ASP A 291 -28.92 -9.72 -10.52
N ALA A 292 -29.31 -8.99 -11.57
CA ALA A 292 -28.49 -8.82 -12.76
C ALA A 292 -27.13 -8.17 -12.48
N LEU A 293 -27.07 -7.17 -11.59
CA LEU A 293 -25.79 -6.57 -11.17
C LEU A 293 -24.90 -7.58 -10.45
N ALA A 294 -25.46 -8.44 -9.59
CA ALA A 294 -24.71 -9.49 -8.90
C ALA A 294 -24.18 -10.54 -9.88
N ASP A 295 -25.02 -10.99 -10.82
CA ASP A 295 -24.64 -11.95 -11.86
C ASP A 295 -23.53 -11.41 -12.76
N LEU A 296 -23.61 -10.14 -13.18
CA LEU A 296 -22.56 -9.50 -13.96
C LEU A 296 -21.22 -9.50 -13.22
N VAL A 297 -21.22 -9.16 -11.93
CA VAL A 297 -20.00 -9.23 -11.11
C VAL A 297 -19.47 -10.67 -11.07
N TYR A 298 -20.33 -11.66 -10.86
CA TYR A 298 -19.92 -13.05 -10.76
C TYR A 298 -19.28 -13.58 -12.05
N VAL A 299 -19.89 -13.32 -13.20
CA VAL A 299 -19.37 -13.78 -14.50
C VAL A 299 -18.09 -13.04 -14.92
N ILE A 300 -17.94 -11.77 -14.56
CA ILE A 300 -16.71 -10.99 -14.81
C ILE A 300 -15.55 -11.58 -14.02
N TYR A 301 -15.75 -11.87 -12.73
CA TYR A 301 -14.73 -12.53 -11.91
C TYR A 301 -14.43 -13.95 -12.41
N GLY A 302 -15.45 -14.70 -12.82
CA GLY A 302 -15.29 -16.00 -13.46
C GLY A 302 -14.38 -15.94 -14.68
N MET A 303 -14.65 -15.02 -15.61
CA MET A 303 -13.82 -14.81 -16.80
C MET A 303 -12.37 -14.45 -16.44
N ALA A 304 -12.16 -13.53 -15.48
CA ALA A 304 -10.81 -13.15 -15.07
C ALA A 304 -10.01 -14.35 -14.53
N LEU A 305 -10.64 -15.19 -13.71
CA LEU A 305 -10.03 -16.40 -13.17
C LEU A 305 -9.72 -17.43 -14.28
N GLU A 306 -10.66 -17.69 -15.18
CA GLU A 306 -10.50 -18.64 -16.28
C GLU A 306 -9.44 -18.21 -17.29
N THR A 307 -9.22 -16.90 -17.43
CA THR A 307 -8.22 -16.31 -18.34
C THR A 307 -6.89 -15.98 -17.66
N GLY A 308 -6.78 -16.18 -16.34
CA GLY A 308 -5.58 -15.89 -15.56
C GLY A 308 -5.27 -14.40 -15.39
N ILE A 309 -6.25 -13.53 -15.58
CA ILE A 309 -6.13 -12.08 -15.35
C ILE A 309 -6.23 -11.82 -13.84
N ASP A 310 -5.17 -11.29 -13.23
CA ASP A 310 -5.20 -10.78 -11.86
C ASP A 310 -6.03 -9.48 -11.82
N LEU A 311 -7.35 -9.65 -11.82
CA LEU A 311 -8.31 -8.55 -11.84
C LEU A 311 -8.15 -7.61 -10.63
N PRO A 312 -7.93 -8.08 -9.39
CA PRO A 312 -7.58 -7.20 -8.27
C PRO A 312 -6.37 -6.30 -8.57
N ALA A 313 -5.29 -6.82 -9.14
CA ALA A 313 -4.14 -5.99 -9.49
C ALA A 313 -4.45 -4.97 -10.60
N VAL A 314 -5.23 -5.36 -11.61
CA VAL A 314 -5.69 -4.44 -12.66
C VAL A 314 -6.57 -3.33 -12.08
N LEU A 315 -7.52 -3.67 -11.21
CA LEU A 315 -8.39 -2.72 -10.51
C LEU A 315 -7.57 -1.73 -9.66
N SER A 316 -6.54 -2.20 -8.95
CA SER A 316 -5.63 -1.34 -8.20
C SER A 316 -4.97 -0.29 -9.10
N GLN A 317 -4.48 -0.71 -10.27
CA GLN A 317 -3.83 0.18 -11.24
C GLN A 317 -4.81 1.17 -11.88
N VAL A 318 -6.04 0.75 -12.16
CA VAL A 318 -7.12 1.63 -12.65
C VAL A 318 -7.48 2.65 -11.58
N GLN A 319 -7.63 2.24 -10.32
CA GLN A 319 -7.91 3.14 -9.21
C GLN A 319 -6.79 4.16 -9.03
N ALA A 320 -5.52 3.73 -9.05
CA ALA A 320 -4.37 4.61 -8.95
C ALA A 320 -4.38 5.67 -10.07
N SER A 321 -4.68 5.26 -11.30
CA SER A 321 -4.83 6.19 -12.43
C SER A 321 -6.00 7.15 -12.23
N ASN A 322 -7.13 6.68 -11.71
CA ASN A 322 -8.29 7.52 -11.41
C ASN A 322 -7.96 8.57 -10.35
N LEU A 323 -7.31 8.21 -9.25
CA LEU A 323 -6.93 9.17 -8.20
C LEU A 323 -5.77 10.09 -8.61
N SER A 324 -4.97 9.72 -9.63
CA SER A 324 -3.95 10.61 -10.19
C SER A 324 -4.50 11.82 -10.94
N LYS A 325 -5.81 11.85 -11.23
CA LYS A 325 -6.49 12.99 -11.87
C LYS A 325 -6.67 14.17 -10.92
N LEU A 326 -6.48 13.97 -9.61
CA LEU A 326 -6.54 15.03 -8.61
C LEU A 326 -5.42 16.06 -8.83
N ASP A 327 -5.65 17.29 -8.36
CA ASP A 327 -4.63 18.33 -8.36
C ASP A 327 -3.54 18.04 -7.31
N ALA A 328 -2.46 18.84 -7.30
CA ALA A 328 -1.33 18.70 -6.38
C ALA A 328 -1.74 18.78 -4.90
N ASP A 329 -2.84 19.45 -4.58
CA ASP A 329 -3.42 19.56 -3.24
C ASP A 329 -4.49 18.49 -2.94
N GLY A 330 -4.73 17.57 -3.87
CA GLY A 330 -5.72 16.48 -3.73
C GLY A 330 -7.15 16.89 -4.11
N THR A 331 -7.37 18.10 -4.63
CA THR A 331 -8.71 18.55 -5.05
C THR A 331 -9.11 18.04 -6.43
N VAL A 332 -10.42 17.91 -6.67
CA VAL A 332 -10.96 17.51 -7.97
C VAL A 332 -11.06 18.73 -8.88
N ILE A 333 -10.35 18.68 -10.02
CA ILE A 333 -10.49 19.71 -11.05
C ILE A 333 -11.71 19.37 -11.92
N LYS A 334 -12.74 20.22 -11.90
CA LYS A 334 -13.95 20.07 -12.73
C LYS A 334 -14.04 21.21 -13.74
N ARG A 335 -14.47 20.92 -14.98
CA ARG A 335 -14.93 21.92 -15.96
C ARG A 335 -16.31 22.46 -15.59
N GLU A 336 -16.72 23.56 -16.23
CA GLU A 336 -18.08 24.13 -16.10
C GLU A 336 -19.20 23.12 -16.45
N ASP A 337 -18.91 22.14 -17.31
CA ASP A 337 -19.83 21.04 -17.68
C ASP A 337 -19.80 19.86 -16.69
N GLY A 338 -19.09 19.99 -15.57
CA GLY A 338 -18.95 18.94 -14.55
C GLY A 338 -17.94 17.83 -14.91
N LYS A 339 -17.27 17.90 -16.07
CA LYS A 339 -16.27 16.91 -16.48
C LYS A 339 -15.01 17.04 -15.63
N VAL A 340 -14.60 15.94 -15.00
CA VAL A 340 -13.33 15.83 -14.28
C VAL A 340 -12.17 15.98 -15.27
N LEU A 341 -11.28 16.92 -14.99
CA LEU A 341 -10.05 17.14 -15.74
C LEU A 341 -8.90 16.29 -15.19
N LYS A 342 -7.89 16.09 -16.04
CA LYS A 342 -6.66 15.41 -15.66
C LYS A 342 -5.75 16.43 -14.96
N GLY A 343 -5.48 16.22 -13.68
CA GLY A 343 -4.49 16.99 -12.93
C GLY A 343 -3.07 16.85 -13.48
N PRO A 344 -2.14 17.70 -12.99
CA PRO A 344 -0.75 17.74 -13.48
C PRO A 344 0.00 16.42 -13.30
N ASN A 345 -0.47 15.56 -12.40
CA ASN A 345 0.15 14.29 -12.03
C ASN A 345 -0.54 13.07 -12.67
N PHE A 346 -1.46 13.29 -13.62
CA PHE A 346 -2.22 12.21 -14.22
C PHE A 346 -1.33 11.22 -14.98
N PHE A 347 -1.56 9.92 -14.76
CA PHE A 347 -0.99 8.85 -15.56
C PHE A 347 -2.07 7.89 -16.08
N ARG A 348 -1.84 7.29 -17.25
CA ARG A 348 -2.71 6.22 -17.78
C ARG A 348 -2.46 4.89 -17.05
N PRO A 349 -3.46 4.03 -16.87
CA PRO A 349 -3.27 2.75 -16.19
C PRO A 349 -2.32 1.86 -17.01
N GLN A 350 -1.25 1.38 -16.38
CA GLN A 350 -0.22 0.54 -17.01
C GLN A 350 -0.61 -0.94 -16.94
N VAL A 351 -1.78 -1.31 -17.48
CA VAL A 351 -2.35 -2.67 -17.37
C VAL A 351 -1.39 -3.74 -17.89
N ALA A 352 -0.72 -3.50 -19.02
CA ALA A 352 0.23 -4.46 -19.58
C ALA A 352 1.38 -4.82 -18.61
N LYS A 353 1.90 -3.80 -17.90
CA LYS A 353 2.95 -3.99 -16.90
C LYS A 353 2.46 -4.84 -15.72
N VAL A 354 1.22 -4.61 -15.27
CA VAL A 354 0.58 -5.39 -14.20
C VAL A 354 0.42 -6.85 -14.61
N LEU A 355 0.04 -7.10 -15.86
CA LEU A 355 -0.11 -8.44 -16.42
C LEU A 355 1.23 -9.11 -16.79
N GLY A 356 2.37 -8.43 -16.63
CA GLY A 356 3.68 -8.96 -17.05
C GLY A 356 3.85 -9.09 -18.56
N ILE A 357 3.06 -8.33 -19.35
CA ILE A 357 3.08 -8.37 -20.81
C ILE A 357 3.90 -7.17 -21.33
N SER A 358 4.95 -7.44 -22.08
CA SER A 358 5.63 -6.41 -22.88
C SER A 358 4.75 -6.04 -24.06
N ARG A 359 4.43 -4.75 -24.20
CA ARG A 359 3.84 -4.21 -25.44
C ARG A 359 4.99 -3.70 -26.30
N ASP A 360 5.14 -4.27 -27.49
CA ASP A 360 5.99 -3.69 -28.56
C ASP A 360 5.47 -2.33 -29.02
#